data_AF-A0A353JYX6-F1
#
_entry.id   AF-A0A353JYX6-F1
#
_cell.length_a   1.000
_cell.length_b   1.000
_cell.length_c   1.000
_cell.angle_alpha   90.00
_cell.angle_beta   90.00
_cell.angle_gamma   90.00
#
_symmetry.space_group_name_H-M   'P 1'
#
loop_
_entity.id
_entity.type
_entity.pdbx_description
1 polymer ?
#
loop_
_entity_poly.entity_id
_entity_poly.type
_entity_poly.pdbx_seq_one_letter_code
_entity_poly.pdbx_strand_id
1 'polypeptide(L)' 'MGVKVAVVGATGLVGRKILEVLQEKNFPIDKLYLFASQKSAGKTMMFKD' A
#
# COMPACT_ATOMS: atom_id res chain seq x y z
N MET A 1 -7.34 -16.24 6.47
CA MET A 1 -6.14 -15.92 7.26
C MET A 1 -5.29 -14.98 6.40
N GLY A 2 -5.34 -13.68 6.68
CA GLY A 2 -4.61 -12.66 5.93
C GLY A 2 -3.30 -12.30 6.62
N VAL A 3 -2.38 -11.65 5.90
CA VAL A 3 -1.10 -11.19 6.45
C VAL A 3 -1.09 -9.67 6.61
N LYS A 4 -0.29 -9.19 7.56
CA LYS A 4 -0.02 -7.76 7.74
C LYS A 4 1.06 -7.34 6.75
N VAL A 5 0.77 -6.37 5.90
CA VAL A 5 1.69 -5.90 4.84
C VAL A 5 2.07 -4.46 5.10
N ALA A 6 3.36 -4.16 4.98
CA ALA A 6 3.89 -2.80 5.05
C ALA A 6 4.59 -2.45 3.73
N VAL A 7 4.19 -1.35 3.10
CA VAL A 7 4.80 -0.84 1.87
C VAL A 7 5.54 0.44 2.21
N VAL A 8 6.88 0.42 2.10
CA VAL A 8 7.74 1.58 2.31
C VAL A 8 8.00 2.26 0.98
N GLY A 9 7.80 3.57 0.92
CA GLY A 9 7.80 4.32 -0.34
C GLY A 9 6.48 4.23 -1.10
N ALA A 10 5.36 4.03 -0.40
CA ALA A 10 4.03 3.82 -0.99
C ALA A 10 3.59 4.94 -1.97
N THR A 11 4.09 6.18 -1.79
CA THR A 11 3.76 7.30 -2.69
C THR A 11 4.64 7.38 -3.95
N GLY A 12 5.73 6.60 -4.04
CA GLY A 12 6.61 6.57 -5.19
C GLY A 12 6.06 5.73 -6.35
N LEU A 13 6.70 5.81 -7.52
CA LEU A 13 6.28 5.07 -8.72
C LEU A 13 6.19 3.55 -8.46
N VAL A 14 7.22 2.98 -7.86
CA VAL A 14 7.27 1.54 -7.54
C VAL A 14 6.28 1.18 -6.45
N GLY A 15 6.18 2.00 -5.38
CA GLY A 15 5.24 1.75 -4.28
C GLY A 15 3.79 1.69 -4.75
N ARG A 16 3.38 2.61 -5.64
CA ARG A 16 2.05 2.58 -6.27
C ARG A 16 1.84 1.32 -7.10
N LYS A 17 2.84 0.91 -7.90
CA LYS A 17 2.71 -0.30 -8.71
C LYS A 17 2.60 -1.57 -7.87
N ILE A 18 3.31 -1.62 -6.73
CA ILE A 18 3.15 -2.71 -5.76
C ILE A 18 1.71 -2.77 -5.24
N LEU A 19 1.11 -1.62 -4.89
CA LEU A 19 -0.27 -1.57 -4.43
C LEU A 19 -1.25 -2.06 -5.51
N GLU A 20 -1.08 -1.62 -6.75
CA GLU A 20 -1.88 -2.09 -7.90
C GLU A 20 -1.80 -3.62 -8.05
N VAL A 21 -0.59 -4.19 -8.03
CA VAL A 21 -0.40 -5.65 -8.17
C VAL A 21 -1.02 -6.42 -7.00
N LEU A 22 -0.87 -5.91 -5.78
CA LEU A 22 -1.49 -6.53 -4.58
C LEU A 22 -3.01 -6.54 -4.70
N GLN A 23 -3.61 -5.47 -5.24
CA GLN A 23 -5.04 -5.36 -5.49
C GLN A 23 -5.48 -6.32 -6.61
N GLU A 24 -4.83 -6.28 -7.77
CA GLU A 24 -5.12 -7.15 -8.94
C GLU A 24 -5.05 -8.64 -8.59
N LYS A 25 -4.09 -9.01 -7.74
CA LYS A 25 -3.89 -10.40 -7.31
C LYS A 25 -4.83 -10.84 -6.18
N ASN A 26 -5.70 -9.95 -5.69
CA ASN A 26 -6.50 -10.17 -4.48
C ASN A 26 -5.64 -10.74 -3.34
N PHE A 27 -4.46 -10.17 -3.14
CA PHE A 27 -3.51 -10.69 -2.15
C PHE A 27 -4.17 -10.68 -0.76
N PRO A 28 -4.05 -11.76 0.04
CA PRO A 28 -4.75 -11.89 1.31
C PRO A 28 -4.15 -10.96 2.37
N ILE A 29 -4.58 -9.71 2.38
CA ILE A 29 -4.15 -8.67 3.33
C ILE A 29 -5.17 -8.54 4.45
N ASP A 30 -4.71 -8.67 5.69
CA ASP A 30 -5.50 -8.39 6.89
C ASP A 30 -5.37 -6.91 7.28
N LYS A 31 -4.15 -6.37 7.21
CA LYS A 31 -3.87 -4.96 7.50
C LYS A 31 -2.75 -4.43 6.62
N LEU A 32 -2.98 -3.27 6.01
CA LEU A 32 -2.02 -2.59 5.14
C LEU A 32 -1.48 -1.35 5.84
N TYR A 33 -0.15 -1.22 5.87
CA TYR A 33 0.56 -0.05 6.39
C TYR A 33 1.32 0.62 5.26
N LEU A 34 1.06 1.91 5.04
CA LEU A 34 1.70 2.68 3.98
C LEU A 34 2.67 3.67 4.62
N PHE A 35 3.96 3.49 4.35
CA PHE A 35 5.02 4.40 4.79
C PHE A 35 5.57 5.18 3.60
N ALA A 36 5.81 6.46 3.82
CA ALA A 36 6.39 7.35 2.82
C ALA A 36 7.23 8.44 3.51
N SER A 37 7.84 9.31 2.72
CA SER A 37 8.61 10.45 3.25
C SER A 37 7.72 11.37 4.10
N GLN A 38 8.34 12.17 4.98
CA GLN A 38 7.62 13.14 5.80
C GLN A 38 6.72 14.09 4.99
N LYS A 39 7.14 14.48 3.77
CA LYS A 39 6.35 15.31 2.84
C LYS A 39 5.03 14.65 2.39
N SER A 40 4.97 13.33 2.49
CA SER A 40 3.82 12.50 2.11
C SER A 40 3.01 12.05 3.32
N ALA A 41 3.47 12.31 4.55
CA ALA A 41 2.76 11.91 5.76
C ALA A 41 1.38 12.59 5.81
N GLY A 42 0.35 11.83 6.20
CA GLY A 42 -1.03 12.31 6.29
C GLY A 42 -1.83 12.23 5.00
N LYS A 43 -1.23 11.87 3.85
CA LYS A 43 -1.98 11.59 2.62
C LYS A 43 -2.69 10.25 2.71
N THR A 44 -3.98 10.22 2.41
CA THR A 44 -4.77 9.00 2.23
C THR A 44 -4.68 8.51 0.80
N MET A 45 -4.60 7.19 0.62
CA MET A 45 -4.64 6.54 -0.68
C MET A 45 -5.71 5.45 -0.63
N MET A 46 -6.61 5.43 -1.62
CA MET A 46 -7.55 4.33 -1.81
C MET A 46 -6.79 3.10 -2.31
N PHE A 47 -7.02 1.97 -1.65
CA PHE A 47 -6.42 0.67 -2.02
C PHE A 47 -7.46 -0.32 -2.57
N LYS A 48 -8.72 -0.15 -2.18
CA LYS A 48 -9.86 -0.94 -2.65
C LYS A 48 -11.10 -0.06 -2.52
N ASP A 49 -12.00 -0.15 -3.49
CA ASP A 49 -13.33 0.46 -3.40
C ASP A 49 -14.17 -0.24 -2.31
#